data_AF-A0A835YT88-F1
#
_entry.id   AF-A0A835YT88-F1
#
_cell.length_a   1.000
_cell.length_b   1.000
_cell.length_c   1.000
_cell.angle_alpha   90.00
_cell.angle_beta   90.00
_cell.angle_gamma   90.00
#
_symmetry.space_group_name_H-M   'P 1'
#
loop_
_entity.id
_entity.type
_entity.pdbx_description
1 polymer ?
#
loop_
_entity_poly.entity_id
_entity_poly.type
_entity_poly.pdbx_seq_one_letter_code
_entity_poly.pdbx_strand_id
1 'polypeptide(L)'
;MASGSGGTTPAVLAAYLADTGDTEGVVAYIRQRWPKSLATYTSAVKRIWLSLERRHPEFEAAYAKALAAVEAERESGDPALELFRRFGAMTLAEQNAERRAMRTRAYTGDAGLDGTLASLPLLPEFIDGLRLPSKDRDDARLRASRALADKSAKSWVIRAGDLIERARGALADPSAGPFDLACAIALCSGRRMVEVFRTGDFAPAPRSLGPHACSFGGQVKRRGTGGEPGTAATAPGGERYDIPLLCPLKDLRAGVARLRASKPAADLTNAEVNLKWSGSCNAAARRWLGDGRKFHDLREAYAVCGYHLALPHCWFLNLWVSKVLGHAALANSLHYTCIHAEDLREEHRRPWRPSTPAAGAGGPGGPHGRAPPVGRGEATKGGRDGDAGAGAAIERRGSRTRGV
;
A
#
# COMPACT_ATOMS: atom_id res chain seq x y z
N MET A 1 -37.08 3.57 20.46
CA MET A 1 -37.30 4.17 19.12
C MET A 1 -36.12 3.80 18.23
N ALA A 2 -36.26 2.73 17.43
CA ALA A 2 -35.27 2.38 16.43
C ALA A 2 -35.52 3.27 15.20
N SER A 3 -34.72 4.32 15.02
CA SER A 3 -34.66 5.03 13.75
C SER A 3 -34.14 4.04 12.71
N GLY A 4 -35.04 3.44 11.95
CA GLY A 4 -34.72 2.56 10.83
C GLY A 4 -33.92 3.35 9.80
N SER A 5 -32.59 3.34 9.93
CA SER A 5 -31.69 3.87 8.93
C SER A 5 -31.68 2.90 7.74
N GLY A 6 -32.76 2.88 6.96
CA GLY A 6 -32.76 2.38 5.59
C GLY A 6 -31.91 3.30 4.71
N GLY A 7 -30.66 3.53 5.11
CA GLY A 7 -29.76 4.46 4.47
C GLY A 7 -29.40 3.91 3.10
N THR A 8 -29.63 4.72 2.07
CA THR A 8 -29.18 4.46 0.71
C THR A 8 -27.73 3.98 0.73
N THR A 9 -27.52 2.71 0.37
CA THR A 9 -26.18 2.11 0.36
C THR A 9 -25.51 2.38 -0.98
N PRO A 10 -24.17 2.22 -1.08
CA PRO A 10 -23.50 2.21 -2.37
C PRO A 10 -24.11 1.21 -3.37
N ALA A 11 -24.74 0.12 -2.89
CA ALA A 11 -25.43 -0.84 -3.75
C ALA A 11 -26.72 -0.26 -4.36
N VAL A 12 -27.52 0.44 -3.56
CA VAL A 12 -28.72 1.14 -4.05
C VAL A 12 -28.34 2.19 -5.10
N LEU A 13 -27.29 2.96 -4.84
CA LEU A 13 -26.80 3.95 -5.81
C LEU A 13 -26.26 3.32 -7.09
N ALA A 14 -25.58 2.18 -6.99
CA ALA A 14 -25.09 1.45 -8.16
C ALA A 14 -26.23 0.89 -9.02
N ALA A 15 -27.28 0.35 -8.39
CA ALA A 15 -28.49 -0.11 -9.07
C ALA A 15 -29.21 1.05 -9.77
N TYR A 16 -29.46 2.15 -9.03
CA TYR A 16 -30.05 3.37 -9.59
C TYR A 16 -29.25 3.89 -10.79
N LEU A 17 -27.92 3.94 -10.67
CA LEU A 17 -27.04 4.37 -11.75
C LEU A 17 -27.12 3.45 -12.96
N ALA A 18 -27.23 2.14 -12.73
CA ALA A 18 -27.33 1.15 -13.79
C ALA A 18 -28.64 1.28 -14.58
N ASP A 19 -29.72 1.74 -13.95
CA ASP A 19 -31.05 1.85 -14.56
C ASP A 19 -31.29 3.22 -15.20
N THR A 20 -30.70 4.30 -14.66
CA THR A 20 -30.96 5.67 -15.11
C THR A 20 -29.83 6.30 -15.91
N GLY A 21 -28.59 5.83 -15.72
CA GLY A 21 -27.39 6.53 -16.21
C GLY A 21 -27.13 7.88 -15.53
N ASP A 22 -27.93 8.29 -14.54
CA ASP A 22 -27.85 9.60 -13.89
C ASP A 22 -26.67 9.67 -12.91
N THR A 23 -25.50 9.94 -13.46
CA THR A 23 -24.28 10.05 -12.67
C THR A 23 -24.23 11.34 -11.86
N GLU A 24 -24.76 12.43 -12.40
CA GLU A 24 -24.77 13.73 -11.73
C GLU A 24 -25.63 13.68 -10.47
N GLY A 25 -26.82 13.09 -10.54
CA GLY A 25 -27.70 12.87 -9.39
C GLY A 25 -27.06 11.98 -8.34
N VAL A 26 -26.39 10.89 -8.73
CA VAL A 26 -25.65 10.02 -7.79
C VAL A 26 -24.52 10.77 -7.09
N VAL A 27 -23.70 11.52 -7.84
CA VAL A 27 -22.59 12.29 -7.27
C VAL A 27 -23.12 13.41 -6.36
N ALA A 28 -24.17 14.12 -6.76
CA ALA A 28 -24.83 15.15 -5.96
C ALA A 28 -25.38 14.58 -4.66
N TYR A 29 -26.07 13.44 -4.72
CA TYR A 29 -26.59 12.74 -3.55
C TYR A 29 -25.47 12.34 -2.58
N ILE A 30 -24.38 11.74 -3.09
CA ILE A 30 -23.23 11.37 -2.25
C ILE A 30 -22.59 12.61 -1.63
N ARG A 31 -22.46 13.71 -2.40
CA ARG A 31 -21.88 14.97 -1.92
C ARG A 31 -22.72 15.58 -0.80
N GLN A 32 -24.05 15.56 -0.94
CA GLN A 32 -24.96 16.06 0.08
C GLN A 32 -24.93 15.20 1.35
N ARG A 33 -24.95 13.86 1.20
CA ARG A 33 -25.07 12.94 2.32
C ARG A 33 -23.75 12.64 3.03
N TRP A 34 -22.64 12.59 2.29
CA TRP A 34 -21.30 12.24 2.78
C TRP A 34 -20.20 13.13 2.18
N PRO A 35 -20.23 14.45 2.39
CA PRO A 35 -19.29 15.39 1.75
C PRO A 35 -17.82 15.06 2.03
N LYS A 36 -17.51 14.57 3.24
CA LYS A 36 -16.13 14.20 3.65
C LYS A 36 -15.64 12.87 3.07
N SER A 37 -16.55 12.07 2.50
CA SER A 37 -16.28 10.71 2.03
C SER A 37 -16.67 10.50 0.57
N LEU A 38 -16.87 11.59 -0.19
CA LEU A 38 -17.28 11.56 -1.59
C LEU A 38 -16.44 10.57 -2.42
N ALA A 39 -15.11 10.67 -2.35
CA ALA A 39 -14.17 9.79 -3.07
C ALA A 39 -14.37 8.30 -2.73
N THR A 40 -14.61 8.01 -1.45
CA THR A 40 -14.78 6.65 -0.96
C THR A 40 -16.08 6.06 -1.46
N TYR A 41 -17.17 6.84 -1.38
CA TYR A 41 -18.49 6.39 -1.82
C TYR A 41 -18.58 6.27 -3.34
N THR A 42 -18.04 7.22 -4.13
CA THR A 42 -18.01 7.08 -5.60
C THR A 42 -17.19 5.87 -6.03
N SER A 43 -16.06 5.60 -5.36
CA SER A 43 -15.28 4.39 -5.60
C SER A 43 -16.03 3.11 -5.22
N ALA A 44 -16.84 3.14 -4.16
CA ALA A 44 -17.66 1.99 -3.75
C ALA A 44 -18.80 1.74 -4.74
N VAL A 45 -19.51 2.79 -5.17
CA VAL A 45 -20.54 2.72 -6.21
C VAL A 45 -19.96 2.15 -7.50
N LYS A 46 -18.82 2.67 -7.97
CA LYS A 46 -18.16 2.13 -9.16
C LYS A 46 -17.78 0.66 -9.02
N ARG A 47 -17.32 0.22 -7.84
CA ARG A 47 -16.97 -1.19 -7.62
C ARG A 47 -18.19 -2.10 -7.70
N ILE A 48 -19.30 -1.70 -7.08
CA ILE A 48 -20.54 -2.49 -7.13
C ILE A 48 -21.12 -2.48 -8.54
N TRP A 49 -21.03 -1.34 -9.25
CA TRP A 49 -21.45 -1.28 -10.64
C TRP A 49 -20.62 -2.24 -11.52
N LEU A 50 -19.30 -2.34 -11.31
CA LEU A 50 -18.46 -3.30 -12.04
C LEU A 50 -18.89 -4.76 -11.83
N SER A 51 -19.43 -5.11 -10.66
CA SER A 51 -19.96 -6.46 -10.40
C SER A 51 -21.33 -6.74 -11.03
N LEU A 52 -21.97 -5.75 -11.68
CA LEU A 52 -23.20 -5.96 -12.43
C LEU A 52 -22.93 -6.49 -13.85
N GLU A 53 -21.67 -6.57 -14.28
CA GLU A 53 -21.25 -7.07 -15.61
C GLU A 53 -21.93 -6.36 -16.80
N ARG A 54 -22.42 -5.12 -16.61
CA ARG A 54 -23.03 -4.30 -17.67
C ARG A 54 -21.96 -3.56 -18.47
N ARG A 55 -21.51 -4.08 -19.61
CA ARG A 55 -20.53 -3.40 -20.49
C ARG A 55 -21.17 -2.26 -21.28
N HIS A 56 -20.34 -1.45 -21.95
CA HIS A 56 -20.85 -0.53 -22.97
C HIS A 56 -21.60 -1.31 -24.07
N PRO A 57 -22.71 -0.80 -24.64
CA PRO A 57 -23.47 -1.50 -25.67
C PRO A 57 -22.65 -1.89 -26.91
N GLU A 58 -21.67 -1.06 -27.26
CA GLU A 58 -20.79 -1.29 -28.43
C GLU A 58 -19.58 -2.20 -28.14
N PHE A 59 -19.36 -2.61 -26.89
CA PHE A 59 -18.15 -3.34 -26.50
C PHE A 59 -17.96 -4.62 -27.32
N GLU A 60 -18.98 -5.48 -27.39
CA GLU A 60 -18.87 -6.79 -28.02
C GLU A 60 -18.58 -6.67 -29.52
N ALA A 61 -19.22 -5.72 -30.20
CA ALA A 61 -18.98 -5.45 -31.62
C ALA A 61 -17.57 -4.88 -31.85
N ALA A 62 -17.13 -3.93 -31.03
CA ALA A 62 -15.79 -3.34 -31.11
C ALA A 62 -14.70 -4.37 -30.82
N TYR A 63 -14.89 -5.22 -29.81
CA TYR A 63 -13.95 -6.27 -29.44
C TYR A 63 -13.87 -7.35 -30.53
N ALA A 64 -14.99 -7.82 -31.07
CA ALA A 64 -15.00 -8.82 -32.15
C ALA A 64 -14.28 -8.29 -33.41
N LYS A 65 -14.52 -7.02 -33.78
CA LYS A 65 -13.82 -6.38 -34.90
C LYS A 65 -12.31 -6.29 -34.64
N ALA A 66 -11.91 -5.89 -33.44
CA ALA A 66 -10.51 -5.79 -33.07
C ALA A 66 -9.83 -7.18 -33.08
N LEU A 67 -10.49 -8.19 -32.51
CA LEU A 67 -9.98 -9.56 -32.48
C LEU A 67 -9.78 -10.11 -33.90
N ALA A 68 -10.76 -9.94 -34.81
CA ALA A 68 -10.65 -10.38 -36.19
C ALA A 68 -9.46 -9.72 -36.94
N ALA A 69 -9.21 -8.44 -36.67
CA ALA A 69 -8.06 -7.74 -37.25
C ALA A 69 -6.73 -8.32 -36.73
N VAL A 70 -6.63 -8.59 -35.42
CA VAL A 70 -5.43 -9.17 -34.81
C VAL A 70 -5.20 -10.61 -35.29
N GLU A 71 -6.27 -11.41 -35.46
CA GLU A 71 -6.19 -12.78 -35.98
C GLU A 71 -5.80 -12.85 -37.46
N ALA A 72 -6.10 -11.80 -38.24
CA ALA A 72 -5.66 -11.72 -39.63
C ALA A 72 -4.16 -11.41 -39.77
N GLU A 73 -3.58 -10.73 -38.77
CA GLU A 73 -2.18 -10.31 -38.78
C GLU A 73 -1.24 -11.28 -38.05
N ARG A 74 -1.77 -12.16 -37.19
CA ARG A 74 -0.98 -13.01 -36.31
C ARG A 74 -1.26 -14.49 -36.50
N GLU A 75 -0.22 -15.29 -36.35
CA GLU A 75 -0.32 -16.74 -36.41
C GLU A 75 -1.03 -17.30 -35.17
N SER A 76 -1.71 -18.44 -35.37
CA SER A 76 -2.27 -19.21 -34.27
C SER A 76 -1.17 -19.66 -33.31
N GLY A 77 -1.34 -19.41 -32.01
CA GLY A 77 -0.35 -19.72 -30.98
C GLY A 77 0.55 -18.55 -30.58
N ASP A 78 0.39 -17.36 -31.19
CA ASP A 78 1.04 -16.14 -30.71
C ASP A 78 0.61 -15.84 -29.25
N PRO A 79 1.54 -15.77 -28.28
CA PRO A 79 1.21 -15.50 -26.88
C PRO A 79 0.43 -14.20 -26.66
N ALA A 80 0.68 -13.16 -27.47
CA ALA A 80 0.01 -11.88 -27.38
C ALA A 80 -1.45 -11.98 -27.85
N LEU A 81 -1.72 -12.78 -28.89
CA LEU A 81 -3.08 -13.10 -29.35
C LEU A 81 -3.85 -13.89 -28.29
N GLU A 82 -3.21 -14.87 -27.64
CA GLU A 82 -3.84 -15.61 -26.53
C GLU A 82 -4.19 -14.70 -25.33
N LEU A 83 -3.31 -13.76 -24.98
CA LEU A 83 -3.61 -12.77 -23.95
C LEU A 83 -4.73 -11.81 -24.35
N PHE A 84 -4.82 -11.47 -25.63
CA PHE A 84 -5.93 -10.68 -26.19
C PHE A 84 -7.25 -11.45 -26.05
N ARG A 85 -7.31 -12.72 -26.49
CA ARG A 85 -8.48 -13.60 -26.33
C ARG A 85 -8.89 -13.74 -24.87
N ARG A 86 -7.91 -13.95 -23.99
CA ARG A 86 -8.12 -14.02 -22.54
C ARG A 86 -8.77 -12.75 -22.00
N PHE A 87 -8.39 -11.57 -22.49
CA PHE A 87 -9.02 -10.31 -22.07
C PHE A 87 -10.52 -10.30 -22.36
N GLY A 88 -10.97 -10.79 -23.52
CA GLY A 88 -12.40 -10.89 -23.83
C GLY A 88 -13.18 -11.84 -22.90
N ALA A 89 -12.52 -12.89 -22.40
CA ALA A 89 -13.11 -13.88 -21.51
C ALA A 89 -13.13 -13.45 -20.02
N MET A 90 -12.46 -12.35 -19.66
CA MET A 90 -12.42 -11.82 -18.30
C MET A 90 -13.75 -11.16 -17.89
N THR A 91 -14.00 -11.13 -16.58
CA THR A 91 -15.06 -10.30 -15.99
C THR A 91 -14.81 -8.82 -16.26
N LEU A 92 -15.86 -8.00 -16.21
CA LEU A 92 -15.76 -6.55 -16.38
C LEU A 92 -14.82 -5.90 -15.36
N ALA A 93 -14.81 -6.42 -14.12
CA ALA A 93 -13.90 -5.97 -13.08
C ALA A 93 -12.43 -6.24 -13.42
N GLU A 94 -12.12 -7.45 -13.92
CA GLU A 94 -10.79 -7.86 -14.36
C GLU A 94 -10.32 -7.06 -15.60
N GLN A 95 -11.17 -6.96 -16.62
CA GLN A 95 -10.91 -6.16 -17.83
C GLN A 95 -10.56 -4.71 -17.46
N ASN A 96 -11.34 -4.11 -16.56
CA ASN A 96 -11.08 -2.74 -16.11
C ASN A 96 -9.81 -2.64 -15.24
N ALA A 97 -9.44 -3.67 -14.50
CA ALA A 97 -8.18 -3.73 -13.76
C ALA A 97 -6.98 -3.80 -14.72
N GLU A 98 -7.02 -4.67 -15.72
CA GLU A 98 -5.95 -4.82 -16.71
C GLU A 98 -5.79 -3.57 -17.58
N ARG A 99 -6.90 -2.97 -18.03
CA ARG A 99 -6.87 -1.69 -18.75
C ARG A 99 -6.19 -0.56 -17.97
N ARG A 100 -6.33 -0.56 -16.64
CA ARG A 100 -5.62 0.41 -15.78
C ARG A 100 -4.14 0.07 -15.64
N ALA A 101 -3.81 -1.22 -15.58
CA ALA A 101 -2.43 -1.69 -15.48
C ALA A 101 -1.63 -1.41 -16.77
N MET A 102 -2.28 -1.52 -17.95
CA MET A 102 -1.69 -1.23 -19.27
C MET A 102 -1.05 0.17 -19.36
N ARG A 103 -1.51 1.13 -18.55
CA ARG A 103 -0.90 2.49 -18.48
C ARG A 103 0.52 2.51 -17.90
N THR A 104 0.91 1.43 -17.24
CA THR A 104 2.16 1.34 -16.46
C THR A 104 2.99 0.10 -16.78
N ARG A 105 2.41 -0.89 -17.47
CA ARG A 105 3.08 -2.12 -17.90
C ARG A 105 2.51 -2.58 -19.24
N ALA A 106 3.31 -3.31 -20.02
CA ALA A 106 2.78 -4.04 -21.17
C ALA A 106 1.99 -5.27 -20.67
N TYR A 107 0.75 -5.44 -21.13
CA TYR A 107 -0.09 -6.59 -20.80
C TYR A 107 0.17 -7.74 -21.79
N THR A 108 0.04 -7.47 -23.09
CA THR A 108 0.33 -8.44 -24.15
C THR A 108 1.82 -8.53 -24.49
N GLY A 109 2.62 -7.54 -24.08
CA GLY A 109 3.99 -7.35 -24.57
C GLY A 109 4.07 -6.56 -25.88
N ASP A 110 2.92 -6.24 -26.48
CA ASP A 110 2.80 -5.46 -27.72
C ASP A 110 2.04 -4.16 -27.46
N ALA A 111 2.69 -3.02 -27.73
CA ALA A 111 2.10 -1.70 -27.46
C ALA A 111 0.89 -1.39 -28.34
N GLY A 112 0.84 -1.91 -29.57
CA GLY A 112 -0.29 -1.72 -30.50
C GLY A 112 -1.53 -2.48 -30.04
N LEU A 113 -1.35 -3.74 -29.61
CA LEU A 113 -2.44 -4.53 -29.04
C LEU A 113 -2.93 -3.97 -27.71
N ASP A 114 -2.02 -3.57 -26.82
CA ASP A 114 -2.39 -2.94 -25.56
C ASP A 114 -3.13 -1.60 -25.78
N GLY A 115 -2.71 -0.83 -26.78
CA GLY A 115 -3.41 0.39 -27.22
C GLY A 115 -4.83 0.11 -27.71
N THR A 116 -4.99 -0.93 -28.53
CA THR A 116 -6.29 -1.40 -29.00
C THR A 116 -7.19 -1.80 -27.84
N LEU A 117 -6.73 -2.70 -26.95
CA LEU A 117 -7.48 -3.12 -25.76
C LEU A 117 -7.83 -1.94 -24.84
N ALA A 118 -6.91 -0.99 -24.67
CA ALA A 118 -7.15 0.20 -23.85
C ALA A 118 -8.19 1.16 -24.43
N SER A 119 -8.34 1.17 -25.75
CA SER A 119 -9.30 2.01 -26.49
C SER A 119 -10.72 1.45 -26.54
N LEU A 120 -10.91 0.15 -26.25
CA LEU A 120 -12.23 -0.48 -26.30
C LEU A 120 -13.21 0.22 -25.34
N PRO A 121 -14.47 0.46 -25.78
CA PRO A 121 -15.49 1.07 -24.95
C PRO A 121 -15.95 0.06 -23.91
N LEU A 122 -15.25 -0.05 -22.78
CA LEU A 122 -15.54 -1.06 -21.77
C LEU A 122 -16.67 -0.65 -20.83
N LEU A 123 -16.68 0.63 -20.43
CA LEU A 123 -17.64 1.20 -19.48
C LEU A 123 -18.50 2.24 -20.20
N PRO A 124 -19.79 2.37 -19.87
CA PRO A 124 -20.61 3.51 -20.29
C PRO A 124 -19.97 4.84 -19.93
N GLU A 125 -20.15 5.85 -20.79
CA GLU A 125 -19.54 7.18 -20.63
C GLU A 125 -19.87 7.81 -19.27
N PHE A 126 -21.11 7.63 -18.81
CA PHE A 126 -21.58 8.17 -17.54
C PHE A 126 -20.76 7.65 -16.33
N ILE A 127 -20.21 6.43 -16.39
CA ILE A 127 -19.34 5.90 -15.31
C ILE A 127 -18.07 6.73 -15.12
N ASP A 128 -17.59 7.41 -16.16
CA ASP A 128 -16.48 8.34 -16.03
C ASP A 128 -16.87 9.66 -15.34
N GLY A 129 -18.17 10.02 -15.34
CA GLY A 129 -18.72 11.11 -14.53
C GLY A 129 -18.63 10.88 -13.02
N LEU A 130 -18.45 9.63 -12.54
CA LEU A 130 -18.21 9.34 -11.12
C LEU A 130 -16.83 9.81 -10.64
N ARG A 131 -15.93 10.18 -11.56
CA ARG A 131 -14.62 10.74 -11.21
C ARG A 131 -14.81 12.08 -10.54
N LEU A 132 -14.08 12.29 -9.45
CA LEU A 132 -14.03 13.61 -8.83
C LEU A 132 -13.48 14.65 -9.84
N PRO A 133 -14.11 15.84 -9.92
CA PRO A 133 -13.56 16.99 -10.65
C PRO A 133 -12.11 17.26 -10.22
N SER A 134 -11.29 17.83 -11.13
CA SER A 134 -9.87 18.06 -10.81
C SER A 134 -9.69 18.90 -9.55
N LYS A 135 -10.48 19.98 -9.42
CA LYS A 135 -10.51 20.84 -8.24
C LYS A 135 -10.74 20.06 -6.94
N ASP A 136 -11.77 19.21 -6.90
CA ASP A 136 -12.08 18.38 -5.71
C ASP A 136 -10.92 17.42 -5.36
N ARG A 137 -10.23 16.88 -6.37
CA ARG A 137 -9.05 16.02 -6.16
C ARG A 137 -7.86 16.81 -5.62
N ASP A 138 -7.61 17.99 -6.17
CA ASP A 138 -6.48 18.83 -5.78
C ASP A 138 -6.70 19.40 -4.37
N ASP A 139 -7.93 19.81 -4.04
CA ASP A 139 -8.32 20.20 -2.68
C ASP A 139 -8.16 19.04 -1.69
N ALA A 140 -8.56 17.83 -2.08
CA ALA A 140 -8.38 16.64 -1.24
C ALA A 140 -6.90 16.31 -1.02
N ARG A 141 -6.06 16.43 -2.05
CA ARG A 141 -4.59 16.27 -1.94
C ARG A 141 -3.99 17.31 -1.01
N LEU A 142 -4.35 18.59 -1.17
CA LEU A 142 -3.87 19.68 -0.33
C LEU A 142 -4.25 19.46 1.14
N ARG A 143 -5.50 19.06 1.43
CA ARG A 143 -5.95 18.71 2.79
C ARG A 143 -5.15 17.54 3.37
N ALA A 144 -4.91 16.49 2.58
CA ALA A 144 -4.14 15.34 3.02
C ALA A 144 -2.68 15.71 3.34
N SER A 145 -2.03 16.53 2.50
CA SER A 145 -0.67 17.02 2.73
C SER A 145 -0.59 17.91 3.97
N ARG A 146 -1.54 18.83 4.17
CA ARG A 146 -1.61 19.67 5.38
C ARG A 146 -1.79 18.83 6.64
N ALA A 147 -2.72 17.86 6.61
CA ALA A 147 -2.93 16.97 7.75
C ALA A 147 -1.69 16.14 8.10
N LEU A 148 -0.91 15.73 7.10
CA LEU A 148 0.37 15.04 7.33
C LEU A 148 1.43 15.98 7.92
N ALA A 149 1.54 17.22 7.43
CA ALA A 149 2.43 18.21 8.00
C ALA A 149 2.07 18.53 9.46
N ASP A 150 0.78 18.72 9.75
CA ASP A 150 0.28 18.93 11.11
C ASP A 150 0.56 17.74 12.02
N LYS A 151 0.40 16.50 11.50
CA LYS A 151 0.75 15.28 12.23
C LYS A 151 2.24 15.23 12.54
N SER A 152 3.08 15.60 11.57
CA SER A 152 4.54 15.62 11.73
C SER A 152 4.99 16.67 12.74
N ALA A 153 4.35 17.84 12.78
CA ALA A 153 4.63 18.89 13.76
C ALA A 153 4.17 18.52 15.18
N LYS A 154 3.15 17.66 15.29
CA LYS A 154 2.61 17.13 16.55
C LYS A 154 3.07 15.69 16.78
N SER A 155 4.35 15.44 16.51
CA SER A 155 4.94 14.14 16.80
C SER A 155 4.77 13.81 18.29
N TRP A 156 4.76 12.52 18.61
CA TRP A 156 4.51 12.05 19.95
C TRP A 156 5.58 11.07 20.39
N VAL A 157 5.81 11.03 21.69
CA VAL A 157 6.87 10.24 22.30
C VAL A 157 6.31 8.93 22.83
N ILE A 158 7.02 7.84 22.60
CA ILE A 158 6.77 6.54 23.23
C ILE A 158 7.97 6.06 24.05
N ARG A 159 7.67 5.42 25.18
CA ARG A 159 8.64 4.62 25.93
C ARG A 159 8.72 3.24 25.32
N ALA A 160 9.66 3.04 24.39
CA ALA A 160 9.69 1.87 23.53
C ALA A 160 9.92 0.57 24.31
N GLY A 161 10.86 0.57 25.28
CA GLY A 161 11.12 -0.59 26.12
C GLY A 161 9.87 -1.06 26.88
N ASP A 162 9.18 -0.13 27.56
CA ASP A 162 7.96 -0.44 28.31
C ASP A 162 6.85 -1.01 27.41
N LEU A 163 6.67 -0.45 26.21
CA LEU A 163 5.69 -0.94 25.24
C LEU A 163 6.02 -2.34 24.71
N ILE A 164 7.30 -2.63 24.44
CA ILE A 164 7.76 -3.94 23.97
C ILE A 164 7.58 -4.99 25.05
N GLU A 165 7.97 -4.70 26.28
CA GLU A 165 7.80 -5.62 27.42
C GLU A 165 6.32 -5.87 27.72
N ARG A 166 5.47 -4.83 27.66
CA ARG A 166 4.01 -4.99 27.76
C ARG A 166 3.46 -5.90 26.65
N ALA A 167 3.94 -5.76 25.41
CA ALA A 167 3.53 -6.63 24.30
C ALA A 167 3.95 -8.08 24.52
N ARG A 168 5.17 -8.32 24.98
CA ARG A 168 5.67 -9.66 25.32
C ARG A 168 4.86 -10.28 26.46
N GLY A 169 4.59 -9.51 27.51
CA GLY A 169 3.72 -9.92 28.62
C GLY A 169 2.33 -10.36 28.14
N ALA A 170 1.68 -9.56 27.29
CA ALA A 170 0.36 -9.90 26.74
C ALA A 170 0.37 -11.14 25.82
N LEU A 171 1.46 -11.38 25.08
CA LEU A 171 1.61 -12.59 24.27
C LEU A 171 1.80 -13.84 25.13
N ALA A 172 2.53 -13.71 26.25
CA ALA A 172 2.80 -14.80 27.18
C ALA A 172 1.63 -15.10 28.12
N ASP A 173 0.85 -14.10 28.50
CA ASP A 173 -0.29 -14.24 29.42
C ASP A 173 -1.49 -14.91 28.73
N PRO A 174 -1.90 -16.12 29.16
CA PRO A 174 -3.06 -16.82 28.58
C PRO A 174 -4.38 -16.09 28.84
N SER A 175 -4.46 -15.29 29.90
CA SER A 175 -5.66 -14.54 30.30
C SER A 175 -5.81 -13.19 29.59
N ALA A 176 -4.81 -12.77 28.82
CA ALA A 176 -4.84 -11.52 28.09
C ALA A 176 -6.09 -11.42 27.19
N GLY A 177 -6.82 -10.31 27.33
CA GLY A 177 -8.02 -10.04 26.54
C GLY A 177 -7.71 -10.00 25.03
N PRO A 178 -8.65 -10.42 24.16
CA PRO A 178 -8.38 -10.58 22.73
C PRO A 178 -7.92 -9.28 22.04
N PHE A 179 -8.40 -8.12 22.50
CA PHE A 179 -8.02 -6.84 21.90
C PHE A 179 -6.67 -6.32 22.38
N ASP A 180 -6.26 -6.66 23.61
CA ASP A 180 -4.89 -6.40 24.08
C ASP A 180 -3.90 -7.33 23.37
N LEU A 181 -4.29 -8.59 23.15
CA LEU A 181 -3.52 -9.53 22.33
C LEU A 181 -3.38 -9.04 20.87
N ALA A 182 -4.45 -8.51 20.28
CA ALA A 182 -4.39 -7.88 18.95
C ALA A 182 -3.43 -6.68 18.92
N CYS A 183 -3.43 -5.85 19.98
CA CYS A 183 -2.49 -4.72 20.09
C CYS A 183 -1.05 -5.21 20.19
N ALA A 184 -0.78 -6.23 21.00
CA ALA A 184 0.53 -6.84 21.14
C ALA A 184 1.05 -7.40 19.81
N ILE A 185 0.20 -8.15 19.07
CA ILE A 185 0.56 -8.69 17.75
C ILE A 185 0.85 -7.55 16.77
N ALA A 186 -0.01 -6.52 16.72
CA ALA A 186 0.17 -5.38 15.82
C ALA A 186 1.45 -4.60 16.13
N LEU A 187 1.77 -4.39 17.41
CA LEU A 187 3.02 -3.74 17.83
C LEU A 187 4.24 -4.60 17.52
N CYS A 188 4.19 -5.92 17.73
CA CYS A 188 5.35 -6.78 17.52
C CYS A 188 5.66 -7.06 16.04
N SER A 189 4.69 -6.90 15.14
CA SER A 189 4.82 -7.26 13.72
C SER A 189 4.53 -6.12 12.73
N GLY A 190 4.02 -5.00 13.24
CA GLY A 190 3.57 -3.88 12.45
C GLY A 190 2.39 -4.18 11.54
N ARG A 191 1.64 -5.27 11.73
CA ARG A 191 0.56 -5.67 10.81
C ARG A 191 -0.73 -4.86 11.03
N ARG A 192 -1.52 -4.71 9.97
CA ARG A 192 -2.85 -4.06 10.02
C ARG A 192 -3.82 -4.93 10.79
N MET A 193 -4.87 -4.33 11.35
CA MET A 193 -5.93 -5.06 12.06
C MET A 193 -6.43 -6.27 11.28
N VAL A 194 -6.80 -6.10 10.01
CA VAL A 194 -7.28 -7.22 9.18
C VAL A 194 -6.22 -8.30 8.92
N GLU A 195 -4.94 -7.93 8.86
CA GLU A 195 -3.82 -8.87 8.72
C GLU A 195 -3.64 -9.67 10.03
N VAL A 196 -3.79 -9.02 11.19
CA VAL A 196 -3.76 -9.66 12.51
C VAL A 196 -4.90 -10.67 12.66
N PHE A 197 -6.14 -10.24 12.42
CA PHE A 197 -7.32 -11.08 12.65
C PHE A 197 -7.57 -12.13 11.56
N ARG A 198 -7.18 -11.88 10.32
CA ARG A 198 -7.63 -12.71 9.18
C ARG A 198 -6.50 -13.09 8.24
N THR A 199 -5.96 -12.13 7.51
CA THR A 199 -5.21 -12.45 6.28
C THR A 199 -3.75 -12.79 6.50
N GLY A 200 -3.15 -12.34 7.62
CA GLY A 200 -1.72 -12.46 7.85
C GLY A 200 -1.27 -13.90 8.07
N ASP A 201 -0.18 -14.28 7.42
CA ASP A 201 0.49 -15.56 7.61
C ASP A 201 1.96 -15.32 8.01
N PHE A 202 2.36 -15.87 9.16
CA PHE A 202 3.66 -15.64 9.79
C PHE A 202 4.48 -16.94 9.77
N ALA A 203 5.26 -17.15 8.71
CA ALA A 203 6.13 -18.32 8.58
C ALA A 203 7.54 -18.04 9.12
N PRO A 204 8.31 -19.08 9.45
CA PRO A 204 9.74 -18.94 9.69
C PRO A 204 10.45 -18.22 8.53
N ALA A 205 11.30 -17.24 8.88
CA ALA A 205 12.22 -16.63 7.92
C ALA A 205 13.49 -17.51 7.78
N PRO A 206 14.42 -17.19 6.85
CA PRO A 206 15.73 -17.82 6.82
C PRO A 206 16.42 -17.79 8.19
N ARG A 207 17.09 -18.90 8.57
CA ARG A 207 17.74 -19.04 9.89
C ARG A 207 18.74 -17.93 10.20
N SER A 208 19.35 -17.34 9.17
CA SER A 208 20.29 -16.22 9.27
C SER A 208 19.69 -14.95 9.90
N LEU A 209 18.36 -14.78 9.88
CA LEU A 209 17.68 -13.63 10.49
C LEU A 209 17.30 -13.86 11.96
N GLY A 210 17.49 -15.09 12.47
CA GLY A 210 17.23 -15.44 13.85
C GLY A 210 15.74 -15.55 14.22
N PRO A 211 15.43 -15.75 15.53
CA PRO A 211 14.06 -16.01 15.99
C PRO A 211 13.16 -14.76 16.04
N HIS A 212 13.72 -13.57 15.86
CA HIS A 212 13.01 -12.29 15.85
C HIS A 212 12.71 -11.82 14.41
N ALA A 213 12.43 -12.78 13.53
CA ALA A 213 12.19 -12.56 12.12
C ALA A 213 11.07 -13.49 11.65
N CYS A 214 10.30 -13.07 10.65
CA CYS A 214 9.36 -13.96 9.98
C CYS A 214 9.17 -13.62 8.51
N SER A 215 8.81 -14.61 7.71
CA SER A 215 8.36 -14.44 6.34
C SER A 215 6.85 -14.19 6.33
N PHE A 216 6.46 -12.93 6.10
CA PHE A 216 5.07 -12.49 6.19
C PHE A 216 4.34 -12.61 4.84
N GLY A 217 3.19 -13.28 4.84
CA GLY A 217 2.25 -13.35 3.72
C GLY A 217 0.90 -12.70 4.06
N GLY A 218 0.05 -12.47 3.04
CA GLY A 218 -1.32 -11.98 3.25
C GLY A 218 -1.44 -10.46 3.47
N GLN A 219 -0.46 -9.69 2.96
CA GLN A 219 -0.48 -8.23 2.94
C GLN A 219 -1.73 -7.70 2.22
N VAL A 220 -2.53 -6.87 2.91
CA VAL A 220 -3.66 -6.20 2.25
C VAL A 220 -3.25 -4.87 1.61
N LYS A 221 -4.11 -4.32 0.74
CA LYS A 221 -3.89 -3.05 0.03
C LYS A 221 -2.65 -3.03 -0.88
N ARG A 222 -2.22 -4.19 -1.40
CA ARG A 222 -1.28 -4.22 -2.55
C ARG A 222 -1.99 -3.57 -3.74
N ARG A 223 -1.42 -2.49 -4.27
CA ARG A 223 -1.81 -1.91 -5.56
C ARG A 223 -0.77 -2.36 -6.58
N GLY A 224 -1.17 -3.10 -7.61
CA GLY A 224 -0.34 -3.26 -8.81
C GLY A 224 0.60 -4.47 -8.89
N THR A 225 0.10 -5.68 -8.61
CA THR A 225 0.71 -6.91 -9.18
C THR A 225 -0.43 -7.85 -9.59
N GLY A 226 -1.16 -7.52 -10.66
CA GLY A 226 -2.06 -8.44 -11.39
C GLY A 226 -3.17 -9.19 -10.63
N GLY A 227 -3.40 -8.92 -9.34
CA GLY A 227 -4.41 -9.59 -8.53
C GLY A 227 -5.68 -8.75 -8.41
N GLU A 228 -6.83 -9.39 -8.67
CA GLU A 228 -8.17 -8.81 -8.63
C GLU A 228 -8.44 -7.87 -7.44
N PRO A 229 -9.02 -6.69 -7.66
CA PRO A 229 -9.54 -5.84 -6.59
C PRO A 229 -10.97 -6.25 -6.23
N GLY A 230 -11.18 -7.40 -5.58
CA GLY A 230 -12.53 -7.74 -5.10
C GLY A 230 -12.74 -9.17 -4.65
N THR A 231 -12.04 -10.13 -5.25
CA THR A 231 -12.05 -11.50 -4.76
C THR A 231 -11.04 -11.63 -3.62
N ALA A 232 -11.49 -12.21 -2.52
CA ALA A 232 -10.62 -12.72 -1.48
C ALA A 232 -9.90 -14.00 -1.98
N ALA A 233 -9.38 -14.00 -3.21
CA ALA A 233 -8.34 -14.92 -3.60
C ALA A 233 -7.07 -14.46 -2.88
N THR A 234 -6.94 -14.87 -1.62
CA THR A 234 -5.68 -15.43 -1.14
C THR A 234 -5.18 -16.40 -2.20
N ALA A 235 -4.52 -15.92 -3.24
CA ALA A 235 -3.65 -16.77 -4.02
C ALA A 235 -2.71 -17.40 -2.98
N PRO A 236 -2.74 -18.73 -2.78
CA PRO A 236 -1.75 -19.40 -1.94
C PRO A 236 -0.41 -19.18 -2.66
N GLY A 237 0.32 -18.14 -2.27
CA GLY A 237 1.48 -17.67 -3.04
C GLY A 237 1.62 -16.15 -3.21
N GLY A 238 0.80 -15.32 -2.57
CA GLY A 238 1.13 -13.90 -2.45
C GLY A 238 2.57 -13.74 -1.94
N GLU A 239 3.41 -13.04 -2.71
CA GLU A 239 4.84 -12.89 -2.44
C GLU A 239 5.08 -12.51 -0.98
N ARG A 240 5.64 -13.46 -0.24
CA ARG A 240 6.04 -13.30 1.15
C ARG A 240 7.29 -12.45 1.18
N TYR A 241 7.46 -11.72 2.27
CA TYR A 241 8.67 -10.96 2.49
C TYR A 241 9.05 -10.97 3.96
N ASP A 242 10.36 -10.90 4.21
CA ASP A 242 10.87 -11.00 5.57
C ASP A 242 10.68 -9.68 6.32
N ILE A 243 10.20 -9.78 7.55
CA ILE A 243 10.04 -8.66 8.47
C ILE A 243 10.71 -8.98 9.81
N PRO A 244 11.30 -7.98 10.48
CA PRO A 244 11.74 -8.11 11.86
C PRO A 244 10.54 -8.15 12.81
N LEU A 245 10.73 -8.75 13.98
CA LEU A 245 9.74 -8.84 15.04
C LEU A 245 10.30 -8.28 16.35
N LEU A 246 9.45 -7.62 17.13
CA LEU A 246 9.82 -7.13 18.48
C LEU A 246 9.74 -8.24 19.55
N CYS A 247 9.31 -9.44 19.17
CA CYS A 247 9.26 -10.65 20.00
C CYS A 247 9.71 -11.89 19.19
N PRO A 248 10.01 -13.02 19.85
CA PRO A 248 10.27 -14.28 19.15
C PRO A 248 9.06 -14.72 18.32
N LEU A 249 9.30 -15.25 17.12
CA LEU A 249 8.25 -15.74 16.21
C LEU A 249 7.32 -16.77 16.87
N LYS A 250 7.87 -17.64 17.73
CA LYS A 250 7.07 -18.65 18.45
C LYS A 250 5.95 -18.00 19.28
N ASP A 251 6.23 -16.89 19.95
CA ASP A 251 5.30 -16.20 20.85
C ASP A 251 4.27 -15.43 20.03
N LEU A 252 4.70 -14.79 18.93
CA LEU A 252 3.80 -14.13 17.99
C LEU A 252 2.78 -15.13 17.40
N ARG A 253 3.23 -16.28 16.91
CA ARG A 253 2.35 -17.30 16.32
C ARG A 253 1.37 -17.87 17.33
N ALA A 254 1.82 -18.14 18.55
CA ALA A 254 0.95 -18.59 19.63
C ALA A 254 -0.14 -17.54 19.95
N GLY A 255 0.24 -16.26 20.02
CA GLY A 255 -0.69 -15.15 20.20
C GLY A 255 -1.70 -15.03 19.05
N VAL A 256 -1.25 -15.11 17.79
CA VAL A 256 -2.13 -15.08 16.61
C VAL A 256 -3.13 -16.24 16.63
N ALA A 257 -2.68 -17.46 16.95
CA ALA A 257 -3.55 -18.62 17.03
C ALA A 257 -4.63 -18.45 18.11
N ARG A 258 -4.25 -18.03 19.32
CA ARG A 258 -5.19 -17.71 20.43
C ARG A 258 -6.19 -16.63 20.04
N LEU A 259 -5.72 -15.54 19.42
CA LEU A 259 -6.59 -14.46 18.98
C LEU A 259 -7.62 -14.96 17.98
N ARG A 260 -7.19 -15.70 16.95
CA ARG A 260 -8.08 -16.17 15.88
C ARG A 260 -9.03 -17.27 16.35
N ALA A 261 -8.65 -18.08 17.33
CA ALA A 261 -9.56 -19.01 17.99
C ALA A 261 -10.67 -18.28 18.77
N SER A 262 -10.33 -17.21 19.50
CA SER A 262 -11.31 -16.43 20.28
C SER A 262 -12.14 -15.43 19.46
N LYS A 263 -11.62 -15.02 18.30
CA LYS A 263 -12.26 -14.10 17.34
C LYS A 263 -12.14 -14.64 15.90
N PRO A 264 -12.88 -15.70 15.55
CA PRO A 264 -12.86 -16.25 14.20
C PRO A 264 -13.29 -15.20 13.17
N ALA A 265 -12.54 -15.12 12.08
CA ALA A 265 -12.71 -14.11 11.03
C ALA A 265 -12.60 -14.68 9.60
N ALA A 266 -12.54 -16.00 9.44
CA ALA A 266 -12.31 -16.65 8.16
C ALA A 266 -13.37 -16.23 7.12
N ASP A 267 -14.64 -16.27 7.54
CA ASP A 267 -15.82 -16.00 6.70
C ASP A 267 -16.16 -14.51 6.58
N LEU A 268 -15.43 -13.63 7.27
CA LEU A 268 -15.68 -12.20 7.25
C LEU A 268 -14.85 -11.52 6.18
N THR A 269 -15.44 -10.61 5.41
CA THR A 269 -14.70 -9.70 4.53
C THR A 269 -13.81 -8.73 5.32
N ASN A 270 -12.85 -8.11 4.64
CA ASN A 270 -11.97 -7.11 5.25
C ASN A 270 -12.76 -5.90 5.81
N ALA A 271 -13.87 -5.55 5.18
CA ALA A 271 -14.74 -4.47 5.63
C ALA A 271 -15.50 -4.86 6.91
N GLU A 272 -16.03 -6.08 6.97
CA GLU A 272 -16.74 -6.59 8.14
C GLU A 272 -15.84 -6.75 9.35
N VAL A 273 -14.61 -7.23 9.18
CA VAL A 273 -13.60 -7.27 10.26
C VAL A 273 -13.39 -5.89 10.86
N ASN A 274 -13.22 -4.86 10.01
CA ASN A 274 -13.04 -3.49 10.47
C ASN A 274 -14.31 -2.95 11.15
N LEU A 275 -15.49 -3.17 10.58
CA LEU A 275 -16.76 -2.73 11.16
C LEU A 275 -16.97 -3.35 12.54
N LYS A 276 -16.71 -4.66 12.68
CA LYS A 276 -16.98 -5.44 13.88
C LYS A 276 -16.04 -5.10 15.05
N TRP A 277 -14.75 -4.87 14.77
CA TRP A 277 -13.72 -4.81 15.83
C TRP A 277 -12.93 -3.51 15.92
N SER A 278 -13.09 -2.56 14.99
CA SER A 278 -12.30 -1.33 15.03
C SER A 278 -12.51 -0.50 16.30
N GLY A 279 -13.75 -0.43 16.80
CA GLY A 279 -14.08 0.27 18.05
C GLY A 279 -13.31 -0.30 19.25
N SER A 280 -13.41 -1.62 19.47
CA SER A 280 -12.75 -2.31 20.59
C SER A 280 -11.21 -2.28 20.46
N CYS A 281 -10.69 -2.44 19.25
CA CYS A 281 -9.26 -2.32 19.00
C CYS A 281 -8.73 -0.90 19.28
N ASN A 282 -9.48 0.13 18.89
CA ASN A 282 -9.10 1.52 19.20
C ASN A 282 -9.19 1.81 20.71
N ALA A 283 -10.20 1.28 21.40
CA ALA A 283 -10.31 1.40 22.85
C ALA A 283 -9.12 0.72 23.56
N ALA A 284 -8.70 -0.47 23.11
CA ALA A 284 -7.50 -1.11 23.61
C ALA A 284 -6.24 -0.28 23.31
N ALA A 285 -6.06 0.17 22.07
CA ALA A 285 -4.90 0.98 21.69
C ALA A 285 -4.75 2.26 22.52
N ARG A 286 -5.85 2.91 22.93
CA ARG A 286 -5.79 4.07 23.85
C ARG A 286 -5.23 3.71 25.23
N ARG A 287 -5.57 2.53 25.77
CA ARG A 287 -4.96 2.05 27.02
C ARG A 287 -3.47 1.74 26.90
N TRP A 288 -2.99 1.51 25.67
CA TRP A 288 -1.59 1.20 25.39
C TRP A 288 -0.76 2.44 25.13
N LEU A 289 -1.30 3.35 24.30
CA LEU A 289 -0.57 4.47 23.72
C LEU A 289 -1.00 5.83 24.26
N GLY A 290 -2.05 5.87 25.09
CA GLY A 290 -2.67 7.10 25.60
C GLY A 290 -3.87 7.58 24.78
N ASP A 291 -4.52 8.62 25.28
CA ASP A 291 -5.74 9.17 24.68
C ASP A 291 -5.52 9.73 23.27
N GLY A 292 -6.59 9.69 22.46
CA GLY A 292 -6.57 10.12 21.07
C GLY A 292 -5.91 9.15 20.09
N ARG A 293 -5.21 8.12 20.58
CA ARG A 293 -4.56 7.09 19.75
C ARG A 293 -5.54 6.06 19.22
N LYS A 294 -5.15 5.43 18.12
CA LYS A 294 -5.89 4.40 17.38
C LYS A 294 -5.03 3.17 17.22
N PHE A 295 -5.68 2.04 16.91
CA PHE A 295 -4.98 0.78 16.67
C PHE A 295 -3.93 0.89 15.55
N HIS A 296 -4.17 1.75 14.57
CA HIS A 296 -3.21 1.97 13.49
C HIS A 296 -1.88 2.57 13.95
N ASP A 297 -1.87 3.31 15.06
CA ASP A 297 -0.67 3.98 15.59
C ASP A 297 0.34 2.96 16.15
N LEU A 298 -0.10 1.75 16.51
CA LEU A 298 0.78 0.63 16.88
C LEU A 298 1.71 0.22 15.71
N ARG A 299 1.24 0.35 14.46
CA ARG A 299 2.04 0.07 13.27
C ARG A 299 3.15 1.12 13.07
N GLU A 300 2.88 2.36 13.44
CA GLU A 300 3.87 3.44 13.45
C GLU A 300 4.89 3.22 14.57
N ALA A 301 4.44 2.89 15.78
CA ALA A 301 5.33 2.50 16.89
C ALA A 301 6.23 1.31 16.53
N TYR A 302 5.68 0.24 15.93
CA TYR A 302 6.47 -0.88 15.42
C TYR A 302 7.57 -0.41 14.45
N ALA A 303 7.22 0.44 13.48
CA ALA A 303 8.15 0.76 12.40
C ALA A 303 9.36 1.53 12.94
N VAL A 304 9.13 2.46 13.87
CA VAL A 304 10.19 3.23 14.53
C VAL A 304 10.98 2.39 15.54
N CYS A 305 10.31 1.63 16.42
CA CYS A 305 11.01 0.70 17.32
C CYS A 305 11.87 -0.29 16.54
N GLY A 306 11.29 -0.90 15.50
CA GLY A 306 11.97 -1.84 14.62
C GLY A 306 13.21 -1.22 13.98
N TYR A 307 13.13 0.02 13.48
CA TYR A 307 14.27 0.72 12.89
C TYR A 307 15.43 0.87 13.88
N HIS A 308 15.14 1.34 15.09
CA HIS A 308 16.17 1.58 16.10
C HIS A 308 16.75 0.29 16.69
N LEU A 309 15.98 -0.79 16.76
CA LEU A 309 16.49 -2.08 17.24
C LEU A 309 17.29 -2.82 16.18
N ALA A 310 16.85 -2.73 14.94
CA ALA A 310 17.47 -3.38 13.78
C ALA A 310 18.77 -2.72 13.35
N LEU A 311 18.92 -1.41 13.59
CA LEU A 311 20.05 -0.58 13.15
C LEU A 311 20.50 -0.91 11.72
N PRO A 312 19.62 -0.75 10.71
CA PRO A 312 19.97 -1.05 9.33
C PRO A 312 21.00 -0.04 8.84
N HIS A 313 22.28 -0.40 8.90
CA HIS A 313 23.45 0.44 8.57
C HIS A 313 23.41 1.11 7.18
N CYS A 314 22.57 0.62 6.26
CA CYS A 314 22.48 1.13 4.90
C CYS A 314 21.11 1.75 4.54
N TRP A 315 20.12 1.75 5.45
CA TRP A 315 18.78 2.23 5.12
C TRP A 315 18.42 3.44 5.98
N PHE A 316 17.95 4.49 5.33
CA PHE A 316 17.27 5.58 6.02
C PHE A 316 15.85 5.15 6.44
N LEU A 317 15.32 5.81 7.48
CA LEU A 317 14.07 5.44 8.14
C LEU A 317 12.91 5.22 7.16
N ASN A 318 12.67 6.13 6.22
CA ASN A 318 11.56 6.01 5.28
C ASN A 318 11.67 4.78 4.36
N LEU A 319 12.88 4.45 3.89
CA LEU A 319 13.10 3.24 3.11
C LEU A 319 12.87 1.99 3.96
N TRP A 320 13.37 1.98 5.19
CA TRP A 320 13.10 0.92 6.16
C TRP A 320 11.60 0.71 6.37
N VAL A 321 10.86 1.76 6.72
CA VAL A 321 9.41 1.74 6.93
C VAL A 321 8.70 1.21 5.68
N SER A 322 9.10 1.67 4.49
CA SER A 322 8.52 1.21 3.23
C SER A 322 8.71 -0.30 3.03
N LYS A 323 9.89 -0.83 3.32
CA LYS A 323 10.21 -2.26 3.18
C LYS A 323 9.47 -3.11 4.21
N VAL A 324 9.61 -2.82 5.51
CA VAL A 324 8.99 -3.64 6.55
C VAL A 324 7.47 -3.57 6.52
N LEU A 325 6.88 -2.43 6.15
CA LEU A 325 5.42 -2.29 6.04
C LEU A 325 4.86 -2.70 4.67
N GLY A 326 5.70 -3.12 3.71
CA GLY A 326 5.27 -3.58 2.39
C GLY A 326 4.54 -2.49 1.59
N HIS A 327 5.11 -1.29 1.57
CA HIS A 327 4.60 -0.18 0.75
C HIS A 327 5.21 -0.20 -0.64
N ALA A 328 4.36 -0.04 -1.66
CA ALA A 328 4.81 0.09 -3.06
C ALA A 328 5.47 1.45 -3.36
N ALA A 329 5.14 2.49 -2.59
CA ALA A 329 5.65 3.84 -2.81
C ALA A 329 6.26 4.40 -1.52
N LEU A 330 7.46 4.98 -1.64
CA LEU A 330 8.21 5.57 -0.54
C LEU A 330 7.41 6.65 0.18
N ALA A 331 6.64 7.48 -0.53
CA ALA A 331 5.82 8.54 0.07
C ALA A 331 4.85 8.05 1.16
N ASN A 332 4.37 6.80 1.07
CA ASN A 332 3.48 6.22 2.08
C ASN A 332 4.17 6.02 3.45
N SER A 333 5.50 5.95 3.48
CA SER A 333 6.29 5.84 4.72
C SER A 333 6.13 7.05 5.64
N LEU A 334 5.91 8.25 5.07
CA LEU A 334 5.86 9.51 5.83
C LEU A 334 4.75 9.51 6.89
N HIS A 335 3.68 8.74 6.68
CA HIS A 335 2.58 8.62 7.64
C HIS A 335 2.94 7.84 8.91
N TYR A 336 4.10 7.15 8.93
CA TYR A 336 4.53 6.24 9.99
C TYR A 336 5.84 6.69 10.66
N THR A 337 6.28 7.91 10.40
CA THR A 337 7.52 8.48 10.95
C THR A 337 7.24 9.70 11.84
N CYS A 338 5.99 9.94 12.23
CA CYS A 338 5.57 11.07 13.05
C CYS A 338 5.53 10.68 14.55
N ILE A 339 6.52 9.90 15.01
CA ILE A 339 6.65 9.40 16.37
C ILE A 339 8.13 9.39 16.76
N HIS A 340 8.43 9.65 18.03
CA HIS A 340 9.75 9.54 18.63
C HIS A 340 9.76 8.38 19.63
N ALA A 341 10.78 7.53 19.54
CA ALA A 341 10.97 6.43 20.47
C ALA A 341 12.10 6.77 21.45
N GLU A 342 11.76 6.74 22.75
CA GLU A 342 12.69 6.88 23.87
C GLU A 342 12.82 5.54 24.61
N ASP A 343 13.77 5.46 25.54
CA ASP A 343 14.01 4.29 26.39
C ASP A 343 14.23 2.98 25.61
N LEU A 344 14.89 3.06 24.46
CA LEU A 344 15.33 1.90 23.69
C LEU A 344 16.57 1.29 24.37
N ARG A 345 16.33 0.30 25.23
CA ARG A 345 17.37 -0.42 25.96
C ARG A 345 18.28 -1.19 25.00
N GLU A 346 19.59 -1.16 25.26
CA GLU A 346 20.61 -1.85 24.46
C GLU A 346 20.33 -3.35 24.34
N GLU A 347 19.78 -3.95 25.40
CA GLU A 347 19.42 -5.38 25.47
C GLU A 347 18.43 -5.82 24.38
N HIS A 348 17.64 -4.88 23.85
CA HIS A 348 16.69 -5.14 22.78
C HIS A 348 17.31 -5.01 21.38
N ARG A 349 18.50 -4.40 21.24
CA ARG A 349 19.12 -4.15 19.93
C ARG A 349 19.66 -5.44 19.32
N ARG A 350 19.39 -5.63 18.03
CA ARG A 350 19.78 -6.81 17.25
C ARG A 350 20.01 -6.38 15.80
N PRO A 351 21.25 -6.44 15.27
CA PRO A 351 21.52 -6.05 13.89
C PRO A 351 20.65 -6.83 12.90
N TRP A 352 19.86 -6.14 12.09
CA TRP A 352 19.09 -6.73 11.00
C TRP A 352 19.85 -6.55 9.68
N ARG A 353 20.03 -7.65 8.95
CA ARG A 353 20.53 -7.62 7.57
C ARG A 353 19.53 -8.38 6.69
N PRO A 354 18.67 -7.67 5.94
CA PRO A 354 17.81 -8.35 5.01
C PRO A 354 18.69 -9.11 4.01
N SER A 355 18.27 -10.32 3.63
CA SER A 355 18.82 -10.98 2.45
C SER A 355 18.64 -10.02 1.29
N THR A 356 19.74 -9.59 0.67
CA THR A 356 19.67 -8.88 -0.60
C THR A 356 18.93 -9.83 -1.54
N PRO A 357 17.78 -9.43 -2.13
CA PRO A 357 17.16 -10.27 -3.15
C PRO A 357 18.27 -10.52 -4.17
N ALA A 358 18.60 -11.80 -4.38
CA ALA A 358 19.63 -12.18 -5.33
C ALA A 358 19.31 -11.41 -6.62
N ALA A 359 20.20 -10.50 -7.01
CA ALA A 359 20.09 -9.84 -8.30
C ALA A 359 19.85 -10.97 -9.29
N GLY A 360 18.70 -10.92 -9.97
CA GLY A 360 18.16 -12.06 -10.70
C GLY A 360 19.29 -12.75 -11.45
N ALA A 361 19.36 -14.08 -11.33
CA ALA A 361 20.17 -14.91 -12.19
C ALA A 361 19.74 -14.65 -13.63
N GLY A 362 20.29 -13.59 -14.23
CA GLY A 362 20.32 -13.38 -15.65
C GLY A 362 21.01 -14.59 -16.23
N GLY A 363 20.41 -15.14 -17.28
CA GLY A 363 20.81 -16.40 -17.90
C GLY A 363 22.29 -16.45 -18.30
N PRO A 364 22.75 -17.64 -18.73
CA PRO A 364 24.15 -17.90 -19.03
C PRO A 364 24.63 -16.97 -20.15
N GLY A 365 25.30 -15.87 -19.78
CA GLY A 365 26.12 -15.07 -20.68
C GLY A 365 27.40 -15.84 -20.98
N GLY A 366 27.60 -16.16 -22.25
CA GLY A 366 28.78 -16.85 -22.76
C GLY A 366 30.10 -16.11 -22.49
N PRO A 367 31.25 -16.79 -22.71
CA PRO A 367 32.55 -16.30 -22.32
C PRO A 367 33.02 -15.17 -23.25
N HIS A 368 32.88 -13.91 -22.80
CA HIS A 368 33.62 -12.82 -23.41
C HIS A 368 35.03 -12.76 -22.84
N GLY A 369 35.99 -12.91 -23.74
CA GLY A 369 37.43 -12.93 -23.47
C GLY A 369 37.94 -11.68 -22.79
N ARG A 370 38.95 -11.88 -21.94
CA ARG A 370 39.75 -10.81 -21.32
C ARG A 370 40.50 -10.04 -22.42
N ALA A 371 40.27 -8.74 -22.51
CA ALA A 371 41.20 -7.82 -23.15
C ALA A 371 42.35 -7.49 -22.17
N PRO A 372 43.61 -7.40 -22.64
CA PRO A 372 44.76 -7.06 -21.80
C PRO A 372 44.81 -5.55 -21.47
N PRO A 373 45.57 -5.15 -20.43
CA PRO A 373 45.60 -3.77 -19.95
C PRO A 373 46.39 -2.86 -20.91
N VAL A 374 45.79 -1.73 -21.26
CA VAL A 374 46.45 -0.64 -21.98
C VAL A 374 47.32 0.16 -21.02
N GLY A 375 48.57 0.39 -21.43
CA GLY A 375 49.63 1.01 -20.64
C GLY A 375 49.40 2.48 -20.27
N ARG A 376 50.06 2.88 -19.19
CA ARG A 376 50.21 4.27 -18.76
C ARG A 376 51.10 5.03 -19.75
N GLY A 377 50.59 6.12 -20.30
CA GLY A 377 51.37 7.14 -21.01
C GLY A 377 51.43 8.43 -20.20
N GLU A 378 52.64 8.96 -20.08
CA GLU A 378 53.03 10.13 -19.29
C GLU A 378 52.58 11.49 -19.86
N ALA A 379 52.71 12.47 -18.97
CA ALA A 379 52.52 13.91 -19.06
C ALA A 379 52.96 14.60 -20.36
N THR A 380 52.25 15.68 -20.70
CA THR A 380 52.88 16.92 -21.20
C THR A 380 52.21 18.16 -20.63
N LYS A 381 53.07 19.16 -20.38
CA LYS A 381 52.86 20.49 -19.82
C LYS A 381 52.28 21.48 -20.84
N GLY A 382 51.64 22.53 -20.32
CA GLY A 382 51.40 23.83 -20.98
C GLY A 382 49.94 24.25 -20.79
N GLY A 383 49.56 25.39 -20.21
CA GLY A 383 50.26 26.63 -19.88
C GLY A 383 49.38 27.80 -20.35
N ARG A 384 49.21 28.81 -19.46
CA ARG A 384 48.57 30.14 -19.65
C ARG A 384 47.04 30.19 -19.60
N ASP A 385 46.37 31.28 -19.25
CA ASP A 385 46.54 32.49 -18.40
C ASP A 385 45.20 33.25 -18.54
N GLY A 386 44.83 34.09 -17.56
CA GLY A 386 43.77 35.11 -17.66
C GLY A 386 42.44 34.70 -17.02
N ASP A 387 42.07 35.06 -15.79
CA ASP A 387 41.96 36.37 -15.10
C ASP A 387 40.59 37.07 -15.25
N ALA A 388 40.11 37.58 -14.11
CA ALA A 388 38.97 38.47 -13.82
C ALA A 388 37.54 38.00 -14.19
N GLY A 389 36.49 38.19 -13.38
CA GLY A 389 36.31 38.94 -12.15
C GLY A 389 34.81 39.26 -11.95
N ALA A 390 34.46 39.70 -10.72
CA ALA A 390 33.17 40.20 -10.24
C ALA A 390 32.06 39.14 -9.98
N GLY A 391 31.46 38.99 -8.80
CA GLY A 391 31.37 39.86 -7.62
C GLY A 391 29.99 40.53 -7.54
N ALA A 392 29.09 40.02 -6.70
CA ALA A 392 27.97 40.79 -6.17
C ALA A 392 27.47 40.19 -4.84
N ALA A 393 27.73 40.95 -3.77
CA ALA A 393 27.20 40.76 -2.44
C ALA A 393 25.72 41.19 -2.38
N ILE A 394 24.92 40.52 -1.54
CA ILE A 394 23.58 40.99 -1.16
C ILE A 394 23.66 41.51 0.28
N GLU A 395 23.46 42.82 0.40
CA GLU A 395 23.44 43.58 1.63
C GLU A 395 22.24 43.24 2.53
N ARG A 396 22.51 43.34 3.83
CA ARG A 396 21.53 43.42 4.91
C ARG A 396 20.92 44.82 4.93
N ARG A 397 19.60 44.92 5.06
CA ARG A 397 18.94 46.11 5.64
C ARG A 397 18.01 45.69 6.77
N GLY A 398 18.29 46.24 7.94
CA GLY A 398 17.28 46.42 8.98
C GLY A 398 16.80 47.86 8.98
N SER A 399 15.53 48.08 9.33
CA SER A 399 15.08 49.34 9.94
C SER A 399 13.90 49.08 10.85
N ARG A 400 14.06 49.54 12.09
CA ARG A 400 13.05 49.68 13.15
C ARG A 400 11.94 50.64 12.73
N THR A 401 10.74 50.42 13.26
CA THR A 401 9.87 51.48 13.80
C THR A 401 9.07 50.94 14.99
N ARG A 402 9.19 51.63 16.14
CA ARG A 402 8.29 51.60 17.31
C ARG A 402 7.48 52.91 17.30
N GLY A 403 6.29 52.87 17.91
CA GLY A 403 5.39 53.99 18.21
C GLY A 403 4.07 53.82 17.45
N VAL A 404 2.90 53.70 18.06
CA VAL A 404 2.38 54.08 19.40
C VAL A 404 1.67 52.89 20.04
#